data_AF-A0A6L5F3F7-F1
#
_entry.id   AF-A0A6L5F3F7-F1
#
_cell.length_a   1.000
_cell.length_b   1.000
_cell.length_c   1.000
_cell.angle_alpha   90.00
_cell.angle_beta   90.00
_cell.angle_gamma   90.00
#
_symmetry.space_group_name_H-M   'P 1'
#
loop_
_entity.id
_entity.type
_entity.pdbx_description
1 polymer ?
#
loop_
_entity_poly.entity_id
_entity_poly.type
_entity_poly.pdbx_seq_one_letter_code
_entity_poly.pdbx_strand_id
1 'polypeptide(L)'
;INRRDGFVQYMKQHTPGVEIVDIQYGGGDPLESTDLAKSILQAHPGLDGIFGTNEGSAIGVVNAVQELGKDGDLSVVGFDSGAEQINAIKSGLMTGAITQDPIDIGYQTVKAAVAVINGKEVPPVIHTDYYWYDKSNIDNPEIQSTLYR
;
A
#
# COMPACT_ATOMS: atom_id res chain seq x y z
N ILE A 1 13.42 -3.17 8.45
CA ILE A 1 12.57 -4.28 7.93
C ILE A 1 11.73 -3.69 6.81
N ASN A 2 11.67 -4.32 5.64
CA ASN A 2 10.93 -3.79 4.50
C ASN A 2 9.45 -4.24 4.56
N ARG A 3 8.55 -3.53 3.86
CA ARG A 3 7.08 -3.69 3.94
C ARG A 3 6.61 -5.15 3.92
N ARG A 4 7.10 -5.94 2.95
CA ARG A 4 6.80 -7.38 2.79
C ARG A 4 7.21 -8.20 4.02
N ASP A 5 8.45 -8.05 4.49
CA ASP A 5 8.96 -8.83 5.60
C ASP A 5 8.26 -8.47 6.91
N GLY A 6 7.94 -7.18 7.10
CA GLY A 6 7.18 -6.71 8.25
C GLY A 6 5.78 -7.33 8.29
N PHE A 7 5.07 -7.34 7.15
CA PHE A 7 3.77 -7.99 7.03
C PHE A 7 3.86 -9.50 7.31
N VAL A 8 4.79 -10.21 6.66
CA VAL A 8 4.95 -11.67 6.83
C VAL A 8 5.27 -12.02 8.29
N GLN A 9 6.17 -11.29 8.93
CA GLN A 9 6.53 -11.52 10.33
C GLN A 9 5.34 -11.25 11.25
N TYR A 10 4.62 -10.14 11.05
CA TYR A 10 3.47 -9.79 11.87
C TYR A 10 2.38 -10.86 11.77
N MET A 11 2.01 -11.28 10.55
CA MET A 11 0.99 -12.30 10.31
C MET A 11 1.36 -13.62 10.99
N LYS A 12 2.58 -14.12 10.76
CA LYS A 12 3.03 -15.38 11.40
C LYS A 12 2.98 -15.36 12.93
N GLN A 13 3.20 -14.20 13.54
CA GLN A 13 3.24 -14.05 14.99
C GLN A 13 1.85 -13.79 15.60
N HIS A 14 0.94 -13.14 14.89
CA HIS A 14 -0.29 -12.60 15.47
C HIS A 14 -1.58 -13.13 14.85
N THR A 15 -1.52 -13.86 13.73
CA THR A 15 -2.71 -14.39 13.05
C THR A 15 -2.58 -15.90 12.81
N PRO A 16 -2.59 -16.74 13.86
CA PRO A 16 -2.36 -18.19 13.73
C PRO A 16 -3.40 -18.95 12.88
N GLY A 17 -4.54 -18.31 12.57
CA GLY A 17 -5.56 -18.85 11.66
C GLY A 17 -5.49 -18.34 10.22
N VAL A 18 -4.50 -17.51 9.88
CA VAL A 18 -4.30 -16.97 8.53
C VAL A 18 -3.02 -17.54 7.93
N GLU A 19 -3.14 -18.10 6.73
CA GLU A 19 -2.01 -18.64 5.97
C GLU A 19 -1.60 -17.69 4.85
N ILE A 20 -0.30 -17.45 4.71
CA ILE A 20 0.25 -16.76 3.54
C ILE A 20 0.53 -17.81 2.48
N VAL A 21 -0.38 -17.91 1.50
CA VAL A 21 -0.35 -18.97 0.47
C VAL A 21 0.59 -18.68 -0.70
N ASP A 22 0.83 -17.39 -1.00
CA ASP A 22 1.72 -16.98 -2.09
C ASP A 22 2.36 -15.61 -1.82
N ILE A 23 3.55 -15.38 -2.42
CA ILE A 23 4.27 -14.11 -2.43
C ILE A 23 4.90 -13.95 -3.81
N GLN A 24 4.38 -13.01 -4.60
CA GLN A 24 4.87 -12.69 -5.94
C GLN A 24 5.49 -11.29 -6.01
N TYR A 25 6.36 -11.07 -6.98
CA TYR A 25 7.09 -9.81 -7.16
C TYR A 25 6.80 -9.20 -8.52
N GLY A 26 5.84 -8.27 -8.60
CA GLY A 26 5.48 -7.59 -9.84
C GLY A 26 6.26 -6.30 -10.11
N GLY A 27 7.43 -6.10 -9.48
CA GLY A 27 8.31 -4.95 -9.73
C GLY A 27 7.76 -3.56 -9.40
N GLY A 28 6.52 -3.44 -8.91
CA GLY A 28 5.77 -2.18 -8.86
C GLY A 28 5.15 -1.79 -10.19
N ASP A 29 5.17 -2.67 -11.20
CA ASP A 29 4.48 -2.51 -12.46
C ASP A 29 3.01 -2.99 -12.32
N PRO A 30 2.01 -2.15 -12.67
CA PRO A 30 0.61 -2.54 -12.55
C PRO A 30 0.20 -3.69 -13.47
N LEU A 31 0.75 -3.81 -14.68
CA LEU A 31 0.38 -4.86 -15.63
C LEU A 31 0.93 -6.20 -15.17
N GLU A 32 2.22 -6.26 -14.82
CA GLU A 32 2.84 -7.46 -14.27
C GLU A 32 2.15 -7.89 -12.97
N SER A 33 1.85 -6.93 -12.09
CA SER A 33 1.12 -7.21 -10.85
C SER A 33 -0.31 -7.70 -11.10
N THR A 34 -0.96 -7.27 -12.18
CA THR A 34 -2.29 -7.76 -12.59
C THR A 34 -2.23 -9.22 -13.00
N ASP A 35 -1.27 -9.60 -13.84
CA ASP A 35 -1.12 -10.99 -14.31
C ASP A 35 -0.76 -11.95 -13.17
N LEU A 36 0.11 -11.50 -12.26
CA LEU A 36 0.45 -12.25 -11.06
C LEU A 36 -0.75 -12.40 -10.11
N ALA A 37 -1.51 -11.33 -9.87
CA ALA A 37 -2.70 -11.38 -9.02
C ALA A 37 -3.77 -12.32 -9.60
N LYS A 38 -4.00 -12.30 -10.93
CA LYS A 38 -4.88 -13.27 -11.59
C LYS A 38 -4.42 -14.70 -11.38
N SER A 39 -3.12 -14.95 -11.52
CA SER A 39 -2.53 -16.27 -11.32
C SER A 39 -2.74 -16.77 -9.88
N ILE A 40 -2.52 -15.92 -8.89
CA ILE A 40 -2.78 -16.21 -7.47
C ILE A 40 -4.26 -16.53 -7.24
N LEU A 41 -5.17 -15.69 -7.76
CA LEU A 41 -6.62 -15.87 -7.56
C LEU A 41 -7.16 -17.14 -8.23
N GLN A 42 -6.57 -17.56 -9.34
CA GLN A 42 -6.89 -18.83 -10.00
C GLN A 42 -6.34 -20.03 -9.25
N ALA A 43 -5.12 -19.94 -8.72
CA ALA A 43 -4.49 -20.99 -7.92
C ALA A 43 -5.16 -21.17 -6.55
N HIS A 44 -5.73 -20.09 -6.00
CA HIS A 44 -6.36 -20.06 -4.69
C HIS A 44 -7.79 -19.48 -4.75
N PRO A 45 -8.79 -20.25 -5.23
CA PRO A 45 -10.16 -19.75 -5.43
C PRO A 45 -10.88 -19.25 -4.16
N GLY A 46 -10.43 -19.69 -2.98
CA GLY A 46 -10.94 -19.29 -1.67
C GLY A 46 -10.03 -18.32 -0.91
N LEU A 47 -9.19 -17.56 -1.63
CA LEU A 47 -8.32 -16.57 -1.02
C LEU A 47 -9.13 -15.44 -0.36
N ASP A 48 -8.85 -15.16 0.92
CA ASP A 48 -9.58 -14.14 1.69
C ASP A 48 -9.07 -12.71 1.46
N GLY A 49 -7.81 -12.54 1.06
CA GLY A 49 -7.24 -11.22 0.81
C GLY A 49 -5.88 -11.19 0.14
N ILE A 50 -5.52 -10.02 -0.41
CA ILE A 50 -4.23 -9.73 -1.01
C ILE A 50 -3.71 -8.39 -0.51
N PHE A 51 -2.39 -8.33 -0.25
CA PHE A 51 -1.68 -7.11 0.13
C PHE A 51 -0.72 -6.63 -0.97
N GLY A 52 -1.01 -5.48 -1.58
CA GLY A 52 -0.12 -4.78 -2.51
C GLY A 52 0.87 -3.86 -1.78
N THR A 53 2.18 -4.12 -1.93
CA THR A 53 3.22 -3.46 -1.09
C THR A 53 3.67 -2.07 -1.57
N ASN A 54 3.16 -1.60 -2.70
CA ASN A 54 3.31 -0.25 -3.27
C ASN A 54 2.10 0.07 -4.17
N GLU A 55 2.04 1.30 -4.69
CA GLU A 55 0.97 1.76 -5.57
C GLU A 55 0.71 0.81 -6.76
N GLY A 56 1.72 0.51 -7.58
CA GLY A 56 1.54 -0.29 -8.79
C GLY A 56 1.11 -1.72 -8.50
N SER A 57 1.64 -2.35 -7.44
CA SER A 57 1.17 -3.66 -7.01
C SER A 57 -0.26 -3.63 -6.47
N ALA A 58 -0.66 -2.60 -5.73
CA ALA A 58 -2.03 -2.47 -5.26
C ALA A 58 -3.02 -2.27 -6.43
N ILE A 59 -2.67 -1.41 -7.40
CA ILE A 59 -3.46 -1.20 -8.62
C ILE A 59 -3.57 -2.50 -9.43
N GLY A 60 -2.47 -3.26 -9.58
CA GLY A 60 -2.53 -4.53 -10.30
C GLY A 60 -3.50 -5.53 -9.68
N VAL A 61 -3.56 -5.59 -8.35
CA VAL A 61 -4.54 -6.44 -7.64
C VAL A 61 -5.97 -5.96 -7.89
N VAL A 62 -6.22 -4.65 -7.80
CA VAL A 62 -7.52 -4.03 -8.09
C VAL A 62 -8.00 -4.38 -9.50
N ASN A 63 -7.12 -4.25 -10.50
CA ASN A 63 -7.43 -4.60 -11.89
C ASN A 63 -7.76 -6.10 -12.04
N ALA A 64 -6.97 -6.98 -11.42
CA ALA A 64 -7.21 -8.42 -11.47
C ALA A 64 -8.57 -8.81 -10.87
N VAL A 65 -8.96 -8.19 -9.76
CA VAL A 65 -10.27 -8.43 -9.12
C VAL A 65 -11.41 -8.03 -10.05
N GLN A 66 -11.33 -6.85 -10.67
CA GLN A 66 -12.34 -6.36 -11.61
C GLN A 66 -12.44 -7.25 -12.85
N GLU A 67 -11.31 -7.59 -13.46
CA GLU A 67 -11.28 -8.42 -14.67
C GLU A 67 -11.83 -9.84 -14.43
N LEU A 68 -11.65 -10.37 -13.22
CA LEU A 68 -12.18 -11.68 -12.83
C LEU A 68 -13.60 -11.60 -12.26
N GLY A 69 -14.17 -10.40 -12.12
CA GLY A 69 -15.51 -10.20 -11.55
C GLY A 69 -15.63 -10.67 -10.10
N LYS A 70 -14.56 -10.51 -9.30
CA LYS A 70 -14.49 -10.92 -7.88
C LYS A 70 -14.72 -9.76 -6.91
N ASP A 71 -15.44 -8.72 -7.36
CA ASP A 71 -15.70 -7.52 -6.57
C ASP A 71 -16.43 -7.87 -5.27
N GLY A 72 -15.85 -7.53 -4.12
CA GLY A 72 -16.44 -7.77 -2.80
C GLY A 72 -16.19 -9.17 -2.20
N ASP A 73 -15.58 -10.09 -2.95
CA ASP A 73 -15.22 -11.43 -2.47
C ASP A 73 -13.81 -11.48 -1.85
N LEU A 74 -13.00 -10.43 -2.01
CA LEU A 74 -11.60 -10.38 -1.62
C LEU A 74 -11.28 -9.11 -0.83
N SER A 75 -10.59 -9.25 0.30
CA SER A 75 -10.04 -8.09 1.01
C SER A 75 -8.76 -7.60 0.32
N VAL A 76 -8.80 -6.42 -0.29
CA VAL A 76 -7.63 -5.83 -0.95
C VAL A 76 -7.08 -4.71 -0.07
N VAL A 77 -5.86 -4.93 0.43
CA VAL A 77 -5.10 -3.93 1.17
C VAL A 77 -3.93 -3.45 0.33
N GLY A 78 -3.62 -2.15 0.36
CA GLY A 78 -2.49 -1.61 -0.39
C GLY A 78 -1.61 -0.67 0.38
N PHE A 79 -0.69 -0.07 -0.35
CA PHE A 79 0.20 0.99 0.09
C PHE A 79 0.12 2.13 -0.92
N ASP A 80 0.47 3.34 -0.48
CA ASP A 80 0.36 4.58 -1.25
C ASP A 80 -1.09 5.05 -1.47
N SER A 81 -1.29 6.19 -2.14
CA SER A 81 -2.58 6.86 -2.25
C SER A 81 -2.83 7.55 -3.59
N GLY A 82 -2.50 6.87 -4.68
CA GLY A 82 -2.81 7.32 -6.04
C GLY A 82 -4.32 7.44 -6.29
N ALA A 83 -4.70 8.23 -7.29
CA ALA A 83 -6.09 8.51 -7.63
C ALA A 83 -6.92 7.23 -7.88
N GLU A 84 -6.34 6.22 -8.54
CA GLU A 84 -7.00 4.94 -8.81
C GLU A 84 -7.29 4.16 -7.52
N GLN A 85 -6.36 4.14 -6.56
CA GLN A 85 -6.55 3.49 -5.26
C GLN A 85 -7.64 4.20 -4.44
N ILE A 86 -7.64 5.54 -4.43
CA ILE A 86 -8.68 6.33 -3.78
C ILE A 86 -10.06 6.00 -4.36
N ASN A 87 -10.16 5.89 -5.69
CA ASN A 87 -11.41 5.53 -6.35
C ASN A 87 -11.84 4.10 -6.02
N ALA A 88 -10.91 3.14 -6.01
CA ALA A 88 -11.18 1.75 -5.63
C ALA A 88 -11.66 1.62 -4.18
N ILE A 89 -11.10 2.41 -3.26
CA ILE A 89 -11.54 2.44 -1.86
C ILE A 89 -12.95 3.03 -1.75
N LYS A 90 -13.23 4.12 -2.48
CA LYS A 90 -14.56 4.74 -2.48
C LYS A 90 -15.64 3.82 -3.06
N SER A 91 -15.32 3.08 -4.13
CA SER A 91 -16.23 2.11 -4.74
C SER A 91 -16.43 0.85 -3.88
N GLY A 92 -15.52 0.57 -2.94
CA GLY A 92 -15.54 -0.62 -2.09
C GLY A 92 -14.80 -1.82 -2.69
N LEU A 93 -14.15 -1.63 -3.84
CA LEU A 93 -13.29 -2.62 -4.48
C LEU A 93 -12.00 -2.88 -3.71
N MET A 94 -11.54 -1.86 -2.96
CA MET A 94 -10.36 -1.94 -2.11
C MET A 94 -10.74 -1.63 -0.67
N THR A 95 -10.27 -2.45 0.27
CA THR A 95 -10.58 -2.30 1.70
C THR A 95 -9.98 -1.03 2.27
N GLY A 96 -8.75 -0.71 1.88
CA GLY A 96 -8.02 0.46 2.32
C GLY A 96 -6.52 0.33 2.02
N ALA A 97 -5.77 1.38 2.32
CA ALA A 97 -4.33 1.39 2.11
C ALA A 97 -3.59 2.19 3.17
N ILE A 98 -2.27 1.99 3.23
CA ILE A 98 -1.36 2.83 4.01
C ILE A 98 -0.83 3.95 3.12
N THR A 99 -1.17 5.19 3.43
CA THR A 99 -0.55 6.36 2.79
C THR A 99 0.69 6.81 3.56
N GLN A 100 1.69 7.30 2.84
CA GLN A 100 2.87 7.96 3.42
C GLN A 100 2.64 9.47 3.46
N ASP A 101 3.60 10.21 4.00
CA ASP A 101 3.63 11.68 3.90
C ASP A 101 4.73 12.17 2.93
N PRO A 102 4.50 12.14 1.61
CA PRO A 102 5.49 12.62 0.64
C PRO A 102 5.77 14.12 0.76
N ILE A 103 4.84 14.90 1.31
CA ILE A 103 5.02 16.34 1.52
C ILE A 103 6.05 16.57 2.62
N ASP A 104 5.90 15.90 3.77
CA ASP A 104 6.88 15.98 4.86
C ASP A 104 8.23 15.38 4.43
N ILE A 105 8.24 14.25 3.70
CA ILE A 105 9.48 13.69 3.13
C ILE A 105 10.22 14.75 2.31
N GLY A 106 9.53 15.45 1.39
CA GLY A 106 10.11 16.51 0.59
C GLY A 106 10.62 17.68 1.44
N TYR A 107 9.80 18.13 2.40
CA TYR A 107 10.14 19.24 3.29
C TYR A 107 11.38 18.93 4.16
N GLN A 108 11.40 17.78 4.85
CA GLN A 108 12.52 17.36 5.68
C GLN A 108 13.78 17.19 4.85
N THR A 109 13.66 16.67 3.63
CA THR A 109 14.80 16.51 2.70
C THR A 109 15.45 17.85 2.40
N VAL A 110 14.69 18.86 1.97
CA VAL A 110 15.24 20.19 1.66
C VAL A 110 15.78 20.86 2.93
N LYS A 111 15.05 20.77 4.04
CA LYS A 111 15.46 21.32 5.33
C LYS A 111 16.80 20.74 5.81
N ALA A 112 16.97 19.42 5.70
CA ALA A 112 18.21 18.74 6.05
C ALA A 112 19.37 19.15 5.13
N ALA A 113 19.13 19.22 3.82
CA ALA A 113 20.14 19.67 2.85
C ALA A 113 20.63 21.10 3.14
N VAL A 114 19.71 22.03 3.43
CA VAL A 114 20.05 23.41 3.83
C VAL A 114 20.82 23.45 5.14
N ALA A 115 20.46 22.62 6.12
CA ALA A 115 21.18 22.54 7.38
C ALA A 115 22.65 22.10 7.17
N VAL A 116 22.87 21.06 6.37
CA VAL A 116 24.21 20.55 6.04
C VAL A 116 25.05 21.58 5.29
N ILE A 117 24.48 22.28 4.30
CA ILE A 117 25.18 23.35 3.57
C ILE A 117 25.65 24.46 4.51
N ASN A 118 24.90 24.72 5.59
CA ASN A 118 25.25 25.70 6.62
C ASN A 118 26.12 25.13 7.75
N GLY A 119 26.72 23.95 7.57
CA GLY A 119 27.63 23.32 8.53
C GLY A 119 26.94 22.78 9.79
N LYS A 120 25.62 22.56 9.77
CA LYS A 120 24.89 21.93 10.87
C LYS A 120 24.85 20.41 10.70
N GLU A 121 24.88 19.70 11.81
CA GLU A 121 24.64 18.26 11.84
C GLU A 121 23.15 17.95 11.66
N VAL A 122 22.86 16.82 11.00
CA VAL A 122 21.52 16.27 10.83
C VAL A 122 21.53 14.80 11.21
N PRO A 123 20.41 14.25 11.74
CA PRO A 123 20.31 12.81 11.99
C PRO A 123 20.55 11.99 10.70
N PRO A 124 21.15 10.80 10.80
CA PRO A 124 21.36 9.93 9.64
C PRO A 124 20.05 9.35 9.10
N VAL A 125 19.00 9.32 9.92
CA VAL A 125 17.65 8.86 9.55
C VAL A 125 16.64 9.86 10.10
N ILE A 126 15.75 10.34 9.24
CA ILE A 126 14.59 11.15 9.60
C ILE A 126 13.36 10.31 9.32
N HIS A 127 12.58 10.01 10.35
CA HIS A 127 11.33 9.27 10.22
C HIS A 127 10.20 10.23 9.86
N THR A 128 9.39 9.84 8.89
CA THR A 128 8.14 10.51 8.52
C THR A 128 6.96 9.61 8.85
N ASP A 129 5.79 10.21 9.00
CA ASP A 129 4.58 9.50 9.41
C ASP A 129 3.94 8.71 8.25
N TYR A 130 2.99 7.85 8.63
CA TYR A 130 2.17 7.05 7.73
C TYR A 130 0.80 6.82 8.38
N TYR A 131 -0.22 6.65 7.55
CA TYR A 131 -1.60 6.57 8.01
C TYR A 131 -2.36 5.48 7.27
N TRP A 132 -3.20 4.74 8.01
CA TRP A 132 -4.22 3.92 7.39
C TRP A 132 -5.36 4.81 6.89
N TYR A 133 -5.78 4.58 5.66
CA TYR A 133 -6.97 5.19 5.11
C TYR A 133 -7.90 4.18 4.43
N ASP A 134 -9.19 4.38 4.66
CA ASP A 134 -10.28 3.61 4.08
C ASP A 134 -11.50 4.52 3.85
N LYS A 135 -12.61 3.93 3.40
CA LYS A 135 -13.85 4.67 3.11
C LYS A 135 -14.39 5.47 4.30
N SER A 136 -14.09 5.09 5.54
CA SER A 136 -14.61 5.73 6.76
C SER A 136 -13.86 6.99 7.15
N ASN A 137 -12.56 7.09 6.81
CA ASN A 137 -11.69 8.17 7.27
C ASN A 137 -11.04 8.96 6.13
N ILE A 138 -11.27 8.57 4.86
CA ILE A 138 -10.59 9.18 3.71
C ILE A 138 -10.82 10.69 3.62
N ASP A 139 -11.97 11.20 4.05
CA ASP A 139 -12.30 12.63 4.01
C ASP A 139 -11.82 13.41 5.25
N ASN A 140 -11.17 12.75 6.23
CA ASN A 140 -10.60 13.43 7.39
C ASN A 140 -9.47 14.38 6.94
N PRO A 141 -9.41 15.62 7.47
CA PRO A 141 -8.39 16.61 7.05
C PRO A 141 -6.95 16.12 7.17
N GLU A 142 -6.62 15.39 8.24
CA GLU A 142 -5.29 14.81 8.47
C GLU A 142 -4.93 13.75 7.40
N ILE A 143 -5.87 12.88 7.06
CA ILE A 143 -5.68 11.90 5.99
C ILE A 143 -5.53 12.62 4.64
N GLN A 144 -6.42 13.56 4.35
CA GLN A 144 -6.42 14.34 3.10
C GLN A 144 -5.10 15.08 2.84
N SER A 145 -4.39 15.54 3.88
CA SER A 145 -3.08 16.19 3.70
C SER A 145 -1.96 15.24 3.27
N THR A 146 -2.16 13.93 3.39
CA THR A 146 -1.15 12.90 3.07
C THR A 146 -1.46 12.16 1.77
N LEU A 147 -2.64 12.37 1.17
CA LEU A 147 -3.02 11.74 -0.09
C LEU A 147 -2.31 12.41 -1.27
N TYR A 148 -1.78 11.60 -2.19
CA TYR A 148 -0.86 12.10 -3.24
C TYR A 148 -1.58 12.96 -4.29
N ARG A 149 -2.86 12.63 -4.54
CA ARG A 149 -3.79 13.20 -5.53
C ARG A 149 -3.32 13.12 -6.98
#